data_AF-A0A8T3PFC1-F1
#
_entry.id   AF-A0A8T3PFC1-F1
#
_cell.length_a   1.000
_cell.length_b   1.000
_cell.length_c   1.000
_cell.angle_alpha   90.00
_cell.angle_beta   90.00
_cell.angle_gamma   90.00
#
_symmetry.space_group_name_H-M   'P 1'
#
loop_
_entity.id
_entity.type
_entity.pdbx_description
1 polymer ?
#
loop_
_entity_poly.entity_id
_entity_poly.type
_entity_poly.pdbx_seq_one_letter_code
_entity_poly.pdbx_strand_id
1 'polypeptide(L)'
;MIDFLARLAINAIALIVAVMIVPRIRFDYGDEWWRLIAVAAIFGVINAYIRPIVRALSLPLTLLTLGLVGLAINTAMLLLLAFVSGQLELGLRISGWPPGPFGIEVVLFAFLAAIVISIVSTALGLSRRLVPRV
;
A
#
# COMPACT_ATOMS: atom_id res chain seq x y z
N MET A 1 14.36 3.65 15.06
CA MET A 1 14.44 4.15 13.67
C MET A 1 14.57 3.02 12.65
N ILE A 2 15.47 2.04 12.85
CA ILE A 2 15.63 0.87 11.96
C ILE A 2 14.34 0.06 11.76
N ASP A 3 13.48 -0.07 12.79
CA ASP A 3 12.22 -0.80 12.65
C ASP A 3 11.18 -0.09 11.78
N PHE A 4 11.27 1.23 11.62
CA PHE A 4 10.42 1.98 10.71
C PHE A 4 10.85 1.74 9.27
N LEU A 5 12.16 1.86 8.97
CA LEU A 5 12.73 1.57 7.66
C LEU A 5 12.48 0.10 7.25
N ALA A 6 12.64 -0.83 8.18
CA ALA A 6 12.34 -2.25 7.97
C ALA A 6 10.87 -2.49 7.57
N ARG A 7 9.94 -1.87 8.31
CA ARG A 7 8.51 -1.96 8.00
C ARG A 7 8.15 -1.30 6.68
N LEU A 8 8.80 -0.20 6.36
CA LEU A 8 8.62 0.47 5.07
C LEU A 8 9.07 -0.43 3.93
N ALA A 9 10.27 -1.01 4.01
CA ALA A 9 10.80 -1.94 3.01
C ALA A 9 9.90 -3.17 2.85
N ILE A 10 9.42 -3.76 3.94
CA ILE A 10 8.49 -4.91 3.90
C ILE A 10 7.18 -4.53 3.19
N ASN A 11 6.58 -3.38 3.52
CA ASN A 11 5.34 -2.96 2.87
C ASN A 11 5.55 -2.59 1.39
N ALA A 12 6.72 -2.05 1.03
CA ALA A 12 7.07 -1.78 -0.36
C ALA A 12 7.20 -3.08 -1.18
N ILE A 13 7.88 -4.10 -0.63
CA ILE A 13 7.96 -5.44 -1.24
C ILE A 13 6.55 -6.05 -1.36
N ALA A 14 5.75 -5.96 -0.30
CA ALA A 14 4.38 -6.47 -0.31
C ALA A 14 3.49 -5.76 -1.35
N LEU A 15 3.68 -4.46 -1.57
CA LEU A 15 3.02 -3.71 -2.63
C LEU A 15 3.42 -4.23 -4.02
N ILE A 16 4.72 -4.46 -4.27
CA ILE A 16 5.19 -5.03 -5.53
C ILE A 16 4.54 -6.39 -5.78
N VAL A 17 4.53 -7.26 -4.76
CA VAL A 17 3.87 -8.57 -4.85
C VAL A 17 2.36 -8.42 -5.12
N ALA A 18 1.69 -7.44 -4.50
CA ALA A 18 0.28 -7.19 -4.75
C ALA A 18 0.00 -6.70 -6.18
N VAL A 19 0.88 -5.88 -6.77
CA VAL A 19 0.80 -5.50 -8.19
C VAL A 19 0.92 -6.73 -9.10
N MET A 20 1.76 -7.70 -8.75
CA MET A 20 1.93 -8.93 -9.53
C MET A 20 0.75 -9.90 -9.40
N ILE A 21 0.12 -9.96 -8.23
CA ILE A 21 -0.92 -10.95 -7.91
C ILE A 21 -2.31 -10.43 -8.25
N VAL A 22 -2.61 -9.16 -8.00
CA VAL A 22 -3.97 -8.61 -8.11
C VAL A 22 -4.23 -8.16 -9.54
N PRO A 23 -5.15 -8.83 -10.27
CA PRO A 23 -5.53 -8.41 -11.60
C PRO A 23 -6.07 -6.98 -11.55
N ARG A 24 -5.76 -6.17 -12.56
CA ARG A 24 -6.15 -4.76 -12.70
C ARG A 24 -5.42 -3.74 -11.84
N ILE A 25 -4.39 -4.13 -11.08
CA ILE A 25 -3.38 -3.17 -10.64
C ILE A 25 -2.27 -3.18 -11.68
N ARG A 26 -2.11 -2.06 -12.39
CA ARG A 26 -1.09 -1.91 -13.41
C ARG A 26 -0.09 -0.87 -12.95
N PHE A 27 1.18 -1.20 -13.13
CA PHE A 27 2.27 -0.27 -12.96
C PHE A 27 2.96 -0.11 -14.31
N ASP A 28 2.62 0.99 -14.99
CA ASP A 28 3.14 1.29 -16.33
C ASP A 28 4.19 2.39 -16.23
N TYR A 29 5.45 1.97 -16.12
CA TYR A 29 6.60 2.86 -15.95
C TYR A 29 7.34 3.12 -17.26
N GLY A 30 6.90 2.56 -18.40
CA GLY A 30 7.63 2.63 -19.68
C GLY A 30 9.10 2.21 -19.52
N ASP A 31 10.00 2.94 -20.17
CA ASP A 31 11.47 2.76 -20.05
C ASP A 31 12.08 3.50 -18.83
N GLU A 32 11.24 4.12 -17.99
CA GLU A 32 11.66 5.05 -16.95
C GLU A 32 11.66 4.41 -15.55
N TRP A 33 12.73 3.68 -15.24
CA TRP A 33 12.93 3.00 -13.95
C TRP A 33 12.81 3.92 -12.71
N TRP A 34 13.06 5.23 -12.86
CA TRP A 34 12.97 6.20 -11.77
C TRP A 34 11.54 6.37 -11.23
N ARG A 35 10.50 6.11 -12.04
CA ARG A 35 9.09 6.21 -11.63
C ARG A 35 8.74 5.21 -10.53
N LEU A 36 9.36 4.03 -10.55
CA LEU A 36 9.22 3.02 -9.50
C LEU A 36 9.73 3.53 -8.15
N ILE A 37 10.90 4.17 -8.16
CA ILE A 37 11.51 4.74 -6.96
C ILE A 37 10.68 5.89 -6.43
N ALA A 38 10.19 6.76 -7.31
CA ALA A 38 9.31 7.87 -6.94
C ALA A 38 8.03 7.36 -6.25
N VAL A 39 7.39 6.33 -6.79
CA VAL A 39 6.18 5.72 -6.20
C VAL A 39 6.48 5.08 -4.85
N ALA A 40 7.59 4.36 -4.72
CA ALA A 40 8.02 3.79 -3.46
C ALA A 40 8.30 4.88 -2.40
N ALA A 41 8.93 5.98 -2.80
CA ALA A 41 9.21 7.13 -1.92
C ALA A 41 7.92 7.80 -1.44
N ILE A 42 6.97 8.07 -2.35
CA ILE A 42 5.65 8.65 -2.02
C ILE A 42 4.89 7.73 -1.07
N PHE A 43 4.89 6.42 -1.34
CA PHE A 43 4.28 5.45 -0.45
C PHE A 43 4.91 5.50 0.95
N GLY A 44 6.23 5.68 1.03
CA GLY A 44 6.92 5.89 2.30
C GLY A 44 6.46 7.13 3.04
N VAL A 45 6.33 8.26 2.35
CA VAL A 45 5.83 9.52 2.94
C VAL A 45 4.39 9.37 3.43
N ILE A 46 3.50 8.78 2.63
CA ILE A 46 2.10 8.51 3.01
C ILE A 46 2.04 7.65 4.28
N ASN A 47 2.86 6.60 4.36
CA ASN A 47 2.89 5.73 5.53
C ASN A 47 3.56 6.37 6.76
N ALA A 48 4.50 7.30 6.56
CA ALA A 48 5.19 8.00 7.63
C ALA A 48 4.29 9.04 8.31
N TYR A 49 3.51 9.80 7.53
CA TYR A 49 2.79 10.97 8.01
C TYR A 49 1.27 10.79 8.04
N ILE A 50 0.69 10.27 6.96
CA ILE A 50 -0.77 10.22 6.83
C ILE A 50 -1.34 9.05 7.62
N ARG A 51 -0.71 7.87 7.51
CA ARG A 51 -1.20 6.66 8.17
C ARG A 51 -1.32 6.77 9.69
N PRO A 52 -0.35 7.36 10.44
CA PRO A 52 -0.49 7.54 11.89
C PRO A 52 -1.67 8.43 12.27
N ILE A 53 -1.90 9.51 11.51
CA ILE A 53 -3.01 10.45 11.75
C ILE A 53 -4.34 9.74 11.54
N VAL A 54 -4.52 9.10 10.38
CA VAL A 54 -5.74 8.36 10.05
C VAL A 54 -6.00 7.25 11.07
N ARG A 55 -4.95 6.54 11.51
CA ARG A 55 -5.07 5.47 12.51
C ARG A 55 -5.42 5.99 13.90
N ALA A 56 -4.90 7.16 14.29
CA ALA A 56 -5.26 7.79 15.57
C ALA A 56 -6.74 8.20 15.59
N LEU A 57 -7.25 8.77 14.50
CA LEU A 57 -8.67 9.10 14.36
C LEU A 57 -9.56 7.86 14.30
N SER A 58 -9.06 6.79 13.69
CA SER A 58 -9.82 5.54 13.50
C SER A 58 -9.71 4.57 14.68
N LEU A 59 -8.90 4.87 15.70
CA LEU A 59 -8.60 3.98 16.83
C LEU A 59 -9.87 3.50 17.58
N PRO A 60 -10.82 4.37 17.99
CA PRO A 60 -12.02 3.92 18.70
C PRO A 60 -12.89 3.00 17.82
N LEU A 61 -13.03 3.32 16.53
CA LEU A 61 -13.74 2.49 15.57
C LEU A 61 -13.03 1.16 15.29
N THR A 62 -11.69 1.17 15.28
CA THR A 62 -10.88 -0.04 15.07
C THR A 62 -11.07 -1.01 16.23
N LEU A 63 -11.15 -0.51 17.47
CA LEU A 63 -11.44 -1.33 18.65
C LEU A 63 -12.87 -1.90 18.58
N LEU A 64 -13.85 -1.10 18.15
CA LEU A 64 -15.24 -1.53 18.03
C LEU A 64 -15.45 -2.59 16.93
N THR A 65 -14.64 -2.54 15.86
CA THR A 65 -14.74 -3.43 14.69
C THR A 65 -13.70 -4.56 14.67
N LEU A 66 -13.04 -4.83 15.80
CA LEU A 66 -12.02 -5.88 15.98
C LEU A 66 -10.88 -5.85 14.95
N GLY A 67 -10.58 -4.67 14.38
CA GLY A 67 -9.51 -4.50 13.40
C GLY A 67 -9.94 -4.44 11.92
N LEU A 68 -11.23 -4.60 11.60
CA LEU A 68 -11.74 -4.45 10.21
C LEU A 68 -11.42 -3.07 9.61
N VAL A 69 -11.54 -2.01 10.41
CA VAL A 69 -11.17 -0.65 10.00
C VAL A 69 -9.69 -0.54 9.62
N GLY A 70 -8.81 -1.39 10.15
CA GLY A 70 -7.41 -1.45 9.74
C GLY A 70 -7.23 -1.82 8.26
N LEU A 71 -8.05 -2.73 7.73
CA LEU A 71 -8.05 -3.07 6.30
C LEU A 71 -8.57 -1.91 5.45
N ALA A 72 -9.59 -1.20 5.92
CA ALA A 72 -10.10 -0.01 5.25
C ALA A 72 -9.03 1.10 5.16
N ILE A 73 -8.26 1.32 6.24
CA ILE A 73 -7.14 2.26 6.24
C ILE A 73 -6.08 1.84 5.22
N ASN A 74 -5.68 0.56 5.20
CA ASN A 74 -4.68 0.08 4.23
C ASN A 74 -5.14 0.28 2.79
N THR A 75 -6.41 0.02 2.52
CA THR A 75 -7.05 0.27 1.22
C THR A 75 -7.03 1.75 0.86
N ALA A 76 -7.42 2.62 1.80
CA ALA A 76 -7.42 4.07 1.61
C ALA A 76 -6.01 4.62 1.32
N MET A 77 -4.99 4.11 2.01
CA MET A 77 -3.60 4.51 1.75
C MET A 77 -3.13 4.08 0.35
N LEU A 78 -3.55 2.91 -0.14
CA LEU A 78 -3.23 2.45 -1.48
C LEU A 78 -3.95 3.29 -2.56
N LEU A 79 -5.22 3.62 -2.34
CA LEU A 79 -5.97 4.54 -3.21
C LEU A 79 -5.33 5.92 -3.25
N LEU A 80 -4.87 6.43 -2.10
CA LEU A 80 -4.15 7.70 -2.04
C LEU A 80 -2.83 7.64 -2.81
N LEU A 81 -2.08 6.53 -2.71
CA LEU A 81 -0.87 6.33 -3.51
C LEU A 81 -1.19 6.34 -5.00
N ALA A 82 -2.22 5.62 -5.44
CA ALA A 82 -2.64 5.61 -6.84
C ALA A 82 -3.08 6.99 -7.32
N PHE A 83 -3.80 7.75 -6.49
CA PHE A 83 -4.16 9.14 -6.79
C PHE A 83 -2.93 10.01 -7.04
N VAL A 84 -1.99 10.04 -6.08
CA VAL A 84 -0.77 10.86 -6.19
C VAL A 84 0.10 10.39 -7.35
N SER A 85 0.20 9.08 -7.58
CA SER A 85 0.89 8.52 -8.74
C SER A 85 0.27 8.96 -10.06
N GLY A 86 -1.05 9.14 -10.13
CA GLY A 86 -1.70 9.67 -11.34
C GLY A 86 -1.41 11.15 -11.56
N GLN A 87 -1.38 11.96 -10.50
CA GLN A 87 -1.04 13.40 -10.59
C GLN A 87 0.41 13.64 -11.02
N LEU A 88 1.30 12.72 -10.68
CA LEU A 88 2.73 12.79 -11.00
C LEU A 88 3.12 11.91 -12.20
N GLU A 89 2.13 11.36 -12.92
CA GLU A 89 2.32 10.51 -14.11
C GLU A 89 3.26 9.29 -13.89
N LEU A 90 3.31 8.77 -12.66
CA LEU A 90 4.24 7.70 -12.27
C LEU A 90 3.75 6.29 -12.66
N GLY A 91 2.54 6.16 -13.23
CA GLY A 91 2.09 4.92 -13.86
C GLY A 91 1.32 3.93 -12.99
N LEU A 92 1.14 4.15 -11.68
CA LEU A 92 0.31 3.29 -10.84
C LEU A 92 -1.17 3.54 -11.11
N ARG A 93 -1.86 2.51 -11.60
CA ARG A 93 -3.29 2.53 -11.89
C ARG A 93 -4.00 1.33 -11.26
N ILE A 94 -5.15 1.58 -10.66
CA ILE A 94 -6.03 0.57 -10.08
C ILE A 94 -7.34 0.59 -10.87
N SER A 95 -7.65 -0.51 -11.57
CA SER A 95 -8.79 -0.62 -12.49
C SER A 95 -8.90 0.58 -13.47
N GLY A 96 -7.77 1.06 -13.98
CA GLY A 96 -7.70 2.18 -14.93
C GLY A 96 -7.73 3.59 -14.32
N TRP A 97 -7.91 3.72 -13.00
CA TRP A 97 -7.85 5.00 -12.29
C TRP A 97 -6.48 5.20 -11.60
N PRO A 98 -5.86 6.39 -11.66
CA PRO A 98 -6.19 7.59 -12.47
C PRO A 98 -5.55 7.53 -13.89
N PRO A 99 -6.10 8.19 -14.93
CA PRO A 99 -7.16 9.20 -14.95
C PRO A 99 -8.57 8.67 -15.28
N GLY A 100 -8.77 7.34 -15.35
CA GLY A 100 -10.08 6.75 -15.59
C GLY A 100 -11.14 7.12 -14.52
N PRO A 101 -12.39 6.67 -14.63
CA PRO A 101 -13.42 6.96 -13.64
C PRO A 101 -13.14 6.28 -12.30
N PHE A 102 -13.36 7.00 -11.19
CA PHE A 102 -13.38 6.39 -9.87
C PHE A 102 -14.71 5.66 -9.65
N GLY A 103 -14.66 4.35 -9.42
CA GLY A 103 -15.85 3.51 -9.27
C GLY A 103 -15.65 2.37 -8.29
N ILE A 104 -16.70 1.57 -8.10
CA ILE A 104 -16.69 0.47 -7.12
C ILE A 104 -15.59 -0.56 -7.41
N GLU A 105 -15.29 -0.83 -8.68
CA GLU A 105 -14.20 -1.73 -9.06
C GLU A 105 -12.85 -1.27 -8.52
N VAL A 106 -12.55 0.04 -8.58
CA VAL A 106 -11.29 0.61 -8.08
C VAL A 106 -11.14 0.32 -6.58
N VAL A 107 -12.21 0.52 -5.82
CA VAL A 107 -12.23 0.26 -4.38
C VAL A 107 -12.09 -1.23 -4.08
N LEU A 108 -12.79 -2.09 -4.82
CA LEU A 108 -12.73 -3.55 -4.66
C LEU A 108 -11.33 -4.09 -4.95
N PHE A 109 -10.70 -3.71 -6.07
CA PHE A 109 -9.34 -4.15 -6.40
C PHE A 109 -8.29 -3.57 -5.47
N ALA A 110 -8.45 -2.31 -5.02
CA ALA A 110 -7.59 -1.75 -3.97
C ALA A 110 -7.73 -2.51 -2.64
N PHE A 111 -8.95 -2.91 -2.28
CA PHE A 111 -9.21 -3.68 -1.06
C PHE A 111 -8.57 -5.08 -1.14
N LEU A 112 -8.72 -5.78 -2.27
CA LEU A 112 -8.06 -7.06 -2.51
C LEU A 112 -6.53 -6.94 -2.40
N ALA A 113 -5.95 -5.89 -2.96
CA ALA A 113 -4.53 -5.62 -2.82
C ALA A 113 -4.12 -5.29 -1.40
N ALA A 114 -4.93 -4.53 -0.65
CA ALA A 114 -4.67 -4.28 0.76
C ALA A 114 -4.65 -5.57 1.59
N ILE A 115 -5.50 -6.55 1.26
CA ILE A 115 -5.47 -7.89 1.87
C ILE A 115 -4.16 -8.60 1.52
N VAL A 116 -3.79 -8.68 0.23
CA VAL A 116 -2.55 -9.32 -0.21
C VAL A 116 -1.33 -8.69 0.47
N ILE A 117 -1.25 -7.35 0.48
CA ILE A 117 -0.19 -6.60 1.16
C ILE A 117 -0.14 -6.97 2.65
N SER A 118 -1.30 -7.00 3.32
CA SER A 118 -1.36 -7.31 4.75
C SER A 118 -0.87 -8.73 5.06
N ILE A 119 -1.23 -9.70 4.22
CA ILE A 119 -0.79 -11.10 4.35
C ILE A 119 0.72 -11.20 4.10
N VAL A 120 1.21 -10.68 2.98
CA VAL A 120 2.63 -10.73 2.61
C VAL A 120 3.49 -10.02 3.65
N SER A 121 3.09 -8.82 4.09
CA SER A 121 3.79 -8.08 5.13
C SER A 121 3.81 -8.83 6.47
N THR A 122 2.74 -9.54 6.81
CA THR A 122 2.69 -10.35 8.03
C THR A 122 3.61 -11.56 7.93
N ALA A 123 3.58 -12.28 6.79
CA ALA A 123 4.44 -13.43 6.53
C ALA A 123 5.93 -13.06 6.54
N LEU A 124 6.31 -11.98 5.83
CA LEU A 124 7.68 -11.44 5.83
C LEU A 124 8.09 -10.90 7.20
N GLY A 125 7.14 -10.33 7.95
CA GLY A 125 7.37 -9.89 9.32
C GLY A 125 7.64 -11.05 10.28
N LEU A 126 6.94 -12.17 10.11
CA LEU A 126 7.12 -13.39 10.90
C LEU A 126 8.44 -14.09 10.57
N SER A 127 8.80 -14.22 9.29
CA SER A 127 10.06 -14.84 8.89
C SER A 127 11.27 -14.10 9.47
N ARG A 128 11.24 -12.76 9.48
CA ARG A 128 12.29 -11.95 10.09
C ARG A 128 12.42 -12.12 11.62
N ARG A 129 11.35 -12.55 12.30
CA ARG A 129 11.39 -12.84 13.75
C ARG A 129 11.98 -14.22 14.04
N LEU A 130 11.91 -15.15 13.08
CA LEU A 130 12.41 -16.53 13.23
C LEU A 130 13.88 -16.67 12.84
N VAL A 131 14.42 -15.79 12.00
CA VAL A 131 15.87 -15.72 11.74
C VAL A 131 16.53 -15.02 12.94
N PRO A 132 17.27 -15.73 13.82
CA PRO A 132 17.96 -15.13 14.94
C PRO A 132 19.01 -14.17 14.37
N ARG A 133 18.98 -12.91 14.80
CA ARG A 133 20.10 -12.01 14.55
C ARG A 133 21.22 -12.43 15.50
N VAL A 134 22.20 -13.15 14.96
CA VAL A 134 23.52 -13.32 15.60
C VAL A 134 24.24 -11.98 15.58
#